data_AF-A0A4R4JDK2-F1
#
_entry.id   AF-A0A4R4JDK2-F1
#
_cell.length_a   1.000
_cell.length_b   1.000
_cell.length_c   1.000
_cell.angle_alpha   90.00
_cell.angle_beta   90.00
_cell.angle_gamma   90.00
#
_symmetry.space_group_name_H-M   'P 1'
#
loop_
_entity.id
_entity.type
_entity.pdbx_description
1 polymer ?
#
loop_
_entity_poly.entity_id
_entity_poly.type
_entity_poly.pdbx_seq_one_letter_code
_entity_poly.pdbx_strand_id
1 'polypeptide(L)'
;MRLERDLAENTLAKVVNMKLPLDEIFHEINRLLSEHGVMDDVYALNQPDIDEKYCLHLEEGLWVAYYSERGGRHGLCIFCNYHDAVRYFIWNLLRNILPDIQWEKINIYG
;
A
#
# COMPACT_ATOMS: atom_id res chain seq x y z
N MET A 1 -20.66 10.18 -0.21
CA MET A 1 -19.97 11.28 -0.91
C MET A 1 -19.08 12.18 -0.03
N ARG A 2 -19.56 12.82 1.07
CA ARG A 2 -18.66 13.57 2.00
C ARG A 2 -18.10 12.68 3.12
N LEU A 3 -18.95 11.87 3.75
CA LEU A 3 -18.58 10.90 4.78
C LEU A 3 -17.52 9.87 4.33
N GLU A 4 -17.62 9.37 3.09
CA GLU A 4 -16.65 8.38 2.55
C GLU A 4 -15.29 9.01 2.28
N ARG A 5 -15.26 10.28 1.82
CA ARG A 5 -14.03 11.05 1.65
C ARG A 5 -13.38 11.39 2.99
N ASP A 6 -14.18 11.82 3.96
CA ASP A 6 -13.70 12.14 5.31
C ASP A 6 -13.19 10.86 6.02
N LEU A 7 -13.82 9.70 5.79
CA LEU A 7 -13.34 8.41 6.29
C LEU A 7 -12.01 8.01 5.63
N ALA A 8 -11.93 8.12 4.30
CA ALA A 8 -10.73 7.81 3.52
C ALA A 8 -9.52 8.65 3.93
N GLU A 9 -9.70 9.96 4.05
CA GLU A 9 -8.65 10.90 4.48
C GLU A 9 -8.23 10.63 5.92
N ASN A 10 -9.18 10.34 6.83
CA ASN A 10 -8.85 9.99 8.21
C ASN A 10 -8.11 8.66 8.33
N THR A 11 -8.50 7.64 7.55
CA THR A 11 -7.88 6.31 7.55
C THR A 11 -6.43 6.37 7.04
N LEU A 12 -6.18 7.08 5.93
CA LEU A 12 -4.83 7.29 5.40
C LEU A 12 -3.99 8.17 6.33
N ALA A 13 -4.55 9.27 6.86
CA ALA A 13 -3.83 10.15 7.76
C ALA A 13 -3.45 9.44 9.08
N LYS A 14 -4.31 8.57 9.60
CA LYS A 14 -4.05 7.81 10.84
C LYS A 14 -2.82 6.91 10.69
N VAL A 15 -2.74 6.12 9.62
CA VAL A 15 -1.62 5.18 9.43
C VAL A 15 -0.33 5.88 9.02
N VAL A 16 -0.43 6.94 8.22
CA VAL A 16 0.76 7.59 7.69
C VAL A 16 1.42 8.51 8.71
N ASN A 17 0.65 9.11 9.63
CA ASN A 17 1.20 9.99 10.66
C ASN A 17 1.70 9.24 11.90
N MET A 18 1.56 7.92 11.95
CA MET A 18 2.05 7.09 13.03
C MET A 18 3.58 6.96 12.97
N LYS A 19 4.26 7.46 14.01
CA LYS A 19 5.70 7.19 14.22
C LYS A 19 5.85 5.82 14.87
N LEU A 20 5.70 4.76 14.08
CA LEU A 20 5.85 3.38 14.54
C LEU A 20 7.20 2.79 14.11
N PRO A 21 7.74 1.83 14.89
CA PRO A 21 8.74 0.89 14.40
C PRO A 21 8.26 0.18 13.13
N LEU A 22 9.19 -0.20 12.25
CA LEU A 22 8.84 -0.74 10.93
C LEU A 22 8.05 -2.06 10.99
N ASP A 23 8.40 -2.89 11.97
CA ASP A 23 7.72 -4.13 12.30
C ASP A 23 6.28 -3.92 12.78
N GLU A 24 5.99 -2.80 13.45
CA GLU A 24 4.64 -2.44 13.88
C GLU A 24 3.78 -1.86 12.75
N ILE A 25 4.40 -1.31 11.70
CA ILE A 25 3.69 -0.76 10.53
C ILE A 25 2.90 -1.86 9.81
N PHE A 26 3.50 -3.03 9.58
CA PHE A 26 2.79 -4.12 8.90
C PHE A 26 1.61 -4.64 9.71
N HIS A 27 1.74 -4.68 11.03
CA HIS A 27 0.63 -5.02 11.92
C HIS A 27 -0.53 -4.02 11.78
N GLU A 28 -0.23 -2.73 11.76
CA GLU A 28 -1.24 -1.68 11.62
C GLU A 28 -1.90 -1.67 10.23
N ILE A 29 -1.13 -1.93 9.16
CA ILE A 29 -1.67 -2.09 7.81
C ILE A 29 -2.64 -3.27 7.77
N ASN A 30 -2.23 -4.43 8.30
CA ASN A 30 -3.06 -5.63 8.35
C ASN A 30 -4.35 -5.38 9.15
N ARG A 31 -4.25 -4.69 10.29
CA ARG A 31 -5.40 -4.30 11.11
C ARG A 31 -6.36 -3.39 10.34
N LEU A 32 -5.85 -2.33 9.70
CA LEU A 32 -6.66 -1.39 8.93
C LEU A 32 -7.38 -2.09 7.78
N LEU A 33 -6.67 -2.92 7.00
CA LEU A 33 -7.24 -3.64 5.87
C LEU A 33 -8.34 -4.60 6.32
N SER A 34 -8.10 -5.32 7.42
CA SER A 34 -9.09 -6.21 8.04
C SER A 34 -10.33 -5.45 8.51
N GLU A 35 -10.17 -4.28 9.15
CA GLU A 35 -11.28 -3.41 9.58
C GLU A 35 -12.14 -2.92 8.41
N HIS A 36 -11.58 -2.87 7.19
CA HIS A 36 -12.28 -2.48 5.96
C HIS A 36 -12.67 -3.68 5.08
N GLY A 37 -12.56 -4.90 5.59
CA GLY A 37 -13.03 -6.13 4.92
C GLY A 37 -12.11 -6.69 3.84
N VAL A 38 -10.84 -6.26 3.80
CA VAL A 38 -9.82 -6.84 2.90
C VAL A 38 -9.21 -8.06 3.58
N MET A 39 -9.31 -9.21 2.92
CA MET A 39 -8.76 -10.47 3.40
C MET A 39 -7.23 -10.51 3.24
N ASP A 40 -6.52 -11.21 4.13
CA ASP A 40 -5.05 -11.32 4.12
C ASP A 40 -4.52 -12.25 3.01
N ASP A 41 -5.40 -12.97 2.32
CA ASP A 41 -5.06 -13.79 1.16
C ASP A 41 -4.83 -12.97 -0.11
N VAL A 42 -5.33 -11.73 -0.22
CA VAL A 42 -5.13 -10.88 -1.42
C VAL A 42 -3.88 -10.01 -1.37
N TYR A 43 -3.15 -9.98 -0.26
CA TYR A 43 -1.95 -9.15 -0.11
C TYR A 43 -0.82 -9.80 0.69
N ALA A 44 0.40 -9.31 0.50
CA ALA A 44 1.61 -9.79 1.14
C ALA A 44 2.41 -8.60 1.70
N LEU A 45 2.71 -8.63 3.00
CA LEU A 45 3.50 -7.61 3.69
C LEU A 45 4.87 -8.18 4.04
N ASN A 46 5.92 -7.48 3.67
CA ASN A 46 7.32 -7.90 3.87
C ASN A 46 7.67 -9.27 3.24
N GLN A 47 6.90 -9.69 2.25
CA GLN A 47 7.09 -10.94 1.53
C GLN A 47 7.05 -10.63 0.03
N PRO A 48 8.20 -10.69 -0.67
CA PRO A 48 8.24 -10.43 -2.10
C PRO A 48 7.62 -11.58 -2.90
N ASP A 49 7.09 -11.26 -4.08
CA ASP A 49 6.75 -12.21 -5.14
C ASP A 49 5.83 -13.37 -4.72
N ILE A 50 4.90 -13.12 -3.80
CA ILE A 50 3.86 -14.09 -3.44
C ILE A 50 2.78 -14.11 -4.53
N ASP A 51 2.63 -15.25 -5.18
CA ASP A 51 1.73 -15.42 -6.32
C ASP A 51 0.28 -15.03 -5.99
N GLU A 52 -0.38 -14.39 -6.96
CA GLU A 52 -1.74 -13.84 -6.89
C GLU A 52 -1.97 -12.81 -5.77
N LYS A 53 -0.92 -12.20 -5.21
CA LYS A 53 -1.03 -11.20 -4.14
C LYS A 53 -0.48 -9.83 -4.51
N TYR A 54 -1.10 -8.80 -3.93
CA TYR A 54 -0.54 -7.45 -3.91
C TYR A 54 0.56 -7.34 -2.85
N CYS A 55 1.80 -7.14 -3.26
CA CYS A 55 2.97 -7.17 -2.39
C CYS A 55 3.42 -5.76 -1.99
N LEU A 56 3.88 -5.61 -0.75
CA LEU A 56 4.61 -4.44 -0.24
C LEU A 56 5.81 -4.91 0.58
N HIS A 57 7.02 -4.54 0.16
CA HIS A 57 8.24 -4.85 0.90
C HIS A 57 9.35 -3.83 0.66
N LEU A 58 10.44 -3.98 1.41
CA LEU A 58 11.69 -3.27 1.18
C LEU A 58 12.59 -4.10 0.25
N GLU A 59 13.13 -3.48 -0.80
CA GLU A 59 14.05 -4.06 -1.77
C GLU A 59 15.20 -3.09 -1.98
N GLU A 60 16.43 -3.49 -1.65
CA GLU A 60 17.64 -2.65 -1.81
C GLU A 60 17.53 -1.24 -1.20
N GLY A 61 16.81 -1.11 -0.08
CA GLY A 61 16.60 0.17 0.61
C GLY A 61 15.49 1.04 0.04
N LEU A 62 14.78 0.56 -0.99
CA LEU A 62 13.61 1.20 -1.58
C LEU A 62 12.34 0.41 -1.24
N TRP A 63 11.23 1.12 -1.09
CA TRP A 63 9.93 0.48 -0.91
C TRP A 63 9.33 0.14 -2.27
N VAL A 64 8.83 -1.08 -2.42
CA VAL A 64 8.22 -1.53 -3.66
C VAL A 64 6.82 -2.04 -3.42
N ALA A 65 5.89 -1.69 -4.30
CA ALA A 65 4.53 -2.18 -4.31
C ALA A 65 4.12 -2.63 -5.72
N TYR A 66 3.55 -3.82 -5.83
CA TYR A 66 3.15 -4.43 -7.11
C TYR A 66 2.17 -5.58 -6.90
N TYR A 67 1.44 -5.95 -7.95
CA TYR A 67 0.72 -7.22 -8.00
C TYR A 67 1.65 -8.31 -8.55
N SER A 68 1.79 -9.43 -7.85
CA SER A 68 2.58 -10.57 -8.32
C SER A 68 1.66 -11.61 -8.95
N GLU A 69 1.97 -12.01 -10.19
CA GLU A 69 1.23 -13.06 -10.90
C GLU A 69 2.20 -13.85 -11.78
N ARG A 70 2.30 -15.17 -11.55
CA ARG A 70 3.08 -16.12 -12.36
C ARG A 70 4.55 -15.69 -12.55
N GLY A 71 5.15 -15.15 -11.50
CA GLY A 71 6.53 -14.64 -11.50
C GLY A 71 6.70 -13.26 -12.16
N GLY A 72 5.63 -12.63 -12.63
CA GLY A 72 5.60 -11.25 -13.11
C GLY A 72 5.27 -10.26 -12.00
N ARG A 73 5.84 -9.05 -12.09
CA ARG A 73 5.49 -7.90 -11.24
C ARG A 73 4.69 -6.89 -12.06
N HIS A 74 3.39 -6.81 -11.81
CA HIS A 74 2.47 -5.94 -12.52
C HIS A 74 2.23 -4.65 -11.73
N GLY A 75 2.22 -3.50 -12.42
CA GLY A 75 1.98 -2.20 -11.79
C GLY A 75 3.08 -1.77 -10.82
N LEU A 76 4.32 -2.26 -10.99
CA LEU A 76 5.45 -1.96 -10.12
C LEU A 76 5.63 -0.45 -9.90
N CYS A 77 5.59 -0.07 -8.63
CA CYS A 77 5.88 1.28 -8.16
C CYS A 77 6.96 1.21 -7.08
N ILE A 78 7.94 2.12 -7.19
CA ILE A 78 9.11 2.20 -6.32
C ILE A 78 9.07 3.54 -5.59
N PHE A 79 9.30 3.52 -4.28
CA PHE A 79 9.20 4.67 -3.41
C PHE A 79 10.46 4.82 -2.56
N CYS A 80 10.97 6.04 -2.47
CA CYS A 80 12.10 6.38 -1.59
C CYS A 80 11.70 6.53 -0.13
N ASN A 81 10.40 6.59 0.16
CA ASN A 81 9.88 6.74 1.51
C ASN A 81 8.71 5.76 1.75
N TYR A 82 8.60 5.28 2.98
CA TYR A 82 7.58 4.29 3.33
C TYR A 82 6.17 4.89 3.34
N HIS A 83 6.03 6.18 3.67
CA HIS A 83 4.72 6.84 3.79
C HIS A 83 3.95 6.77 2.46
N ASP A 84 4.61 7.08 1.35
CA ASP A 84 4.01 7.03 0.02
C ASP A 84 3.77 5.58 -0.43
N ALA A 85 4.68 4.66 -0.13
CA ALA A 85 4.50 3.25 -0.44
C ALA A 85 3.27 2.66 0.25
N VAL A 86 3.10 2.95 1.55
CA VAL A 86 1.95 2.49 2.35
C VAL A 86 0.66 3.13 1.85
N ARG A 87 0.66 4.43 1.56
CA ARG A 87 -0.51 5.12 0.97
C ARG A 87 -0.90 4.51 -0.36
N TYR A 88 0.05 4.28 -1.25
CA TYR A 88 -0.18 3.69 -2.55
C TYR A 88 -0.71 2.25 -2.44
N PHE A 89 -0.13 1.47 -1.53
CA PHE A 89 -0.55 0.10 -1.26
C PHE A 89 -1.99 0.02 -0.74
N ILE A 90 -2.31 0.78 0.31
CA ILE A 90 -3.67 0.86 0.87
C ILE A 90 -4.65 1.38 -0.19
N TRP A 91 -4.25 2.41 -0.95
CA TRP A 91 -5.08 2.95 -2.01
C TRP A 91 -5.45 1.90 -3.06
N ASN A 92 -4.50 1.06 -3.49
CA ASN A 92 -4.81 0.00 -4.47
C ASN A 92 -5.80 -1.03 -3.94
N LEU A 93 -5.66 -1.46 -2.68
CA LEU A 93 -6.53 -2.46 -2.06
C LEU A 93 -7.93 -1.92 -1.73
N LEU A 94 -8.03 -0.62 -1.43
CA LEU A 94 -9.28 0.04 -1.04
C LEU A 94 -9.78 1.03 -2.11
N ARG A 95 -9.31 0.93 -3.35
CA ARG A 95 -9.62 1.88 -4.44
C ARG A 95 -11.11 2.05 -4.74
N ASN A 96 -11.93 1.06 -4.36
CA ASN A 96 -13.38 1.11 -4.55
C ASN A 96 -14.10 2.01 -3.54
N ILE A 97 -13.44 2.34 -2.42
CA ILE A 97 -14.02 3.16 -1.34
C ILE A 97 -13.21 4.44 -1.05
N LEU A 98 -11.94 4.48 -1.46
CA LEU A 98 -11.09 5.66 -1.35
C LEU A 98 -11.26 6.56 -2.59
N PRO A 99 -11.07 7.88 -2.46
CA PRO A 99 -11.07 8.76 -3.63
C PRO A 99 -9.91 8.40 -4.57
N ASP A 100 -10.09 8.70 -5.84
CA ASP A 100 -8.99 8.63 -6.80
C ASP A 100 -7.86 9.57 -6.38
N ILE A 101 -6.67 9.01 -6.18
CA ILE A 101 -5.45 9.75 -5.88
C ILE A 101 -4.63 9.80 -7.17
N GLN A 102 -4.33 11.02 -7.64
CA GLN A 102 -3.37 11.20 -8.72
C GLN A 102 -1.96 11.10 -8.15
N TRP A 103 -1.28 10.01 -8.48
CA TRP A 103 0.14 9.82 -8.18
C TRP A 103 0.98 10.45 -9.28
N GLU A 104 1.82 11.43 -8.93
CA GLU A 104 2.80 11.97 -9.88
C GLU A 104 3.87 10.91 -10.15
N LYS A 105 3.96 10.49 -11.41
CA LYS A 105 5.03 9.59 -11.86
C LYS A 105 6.29 10.41 -12.08
N ILE A 106 7.30 10.18 -11.27
CA ILE A 106 8.64 10.68 -11.55
C ILE A 106 9.27 9.69 -12.53
N ASN A 107 9.63 10.16 -13.73
CA ASN A 107 10.40 9.35 -14.65
C ASN A 107 11.87 9.39 -14.23
N ILE A 108 12.34 8.31 -13.60
CA ILE A 108 13.74 8.16 -13.15
C ILE A 108 14.70 7.85 -14.31
N TYR A 109 14.17 7.66 -15.52
CA TYR A 109 14.94 7.53 -16.76
C TYR A 109 14.63 8.73 -17.66
N GLY A 110 15.24 9.87 -17.32
CA GLY A 110 15.34 11.04 -18.19
C GLY A 110 16.56 10.95 -19.10
#